data_AF-A0A1I3WME0-F1
#
_entry.id   AF-A0A1I3WME0-F1
#
_cell.length_a   1.000
_cell.length_b   1.000
_cell.length_c   1.000
_cell.angle_alpha   90.00
_cell.angle_beta   90.00
_cell.angle_gamma   90.00
#
_symmetry.space_group_name_H-M   'P 1'
#
loop_
_entity.id
_entity.type
_entity.pdbx_description
1 polymer ?
#
loop_
_entity_poly.entity_id
_entity_poly.type
_entity_poly.pdbx_seq_one_letter_code
_entity_poly.pdbx_strand_id
1 'polypeptide(L)'
;MSPVRSQRQDQRAWTLPELLANGDTTAYEPESREDDRELLSPFAAPGGFSVDNELENWADTLRKLPTQVNEALRKGNVPLAVQLLVAGGKRDENWLTDLVFHFRHPELHGRDIRPGETKLAGDWVELRTKFVRPLLAAAGAPPAAIPQKPPSPPFQGQPRLSPADWRHRALTEAGIDPNTWKPVDGFEKLRSVCDKVYAFYAKIYLQEDKNMRWAGLAKLAGGEILYALRTSQALIDFAKSPPVLSVDKGFAVLPSVAAAYAGELQVLVLEGQKAVFWDLAWQMQAYVTAGLPELEAQRAAGADVPIEAWRDMASGDEDRIWRGTAGIAHHEQEIVLGPFFKAVRDIQDFDRIPAQMSATARSPVPGGKPFAEVLPDGDITVFADRWRWIEADMLPAYRRLTPQRRRQLVRLPLADLADHRYPPE
;
A
#
# COMPACT_ATOMS: atom_id res chain seq x y z
N MET A 1 18.17 -9.78 62.31
CA MET A 1 16.81 -10.13 61.83
C MET A 1 16.01 -8.85 61.71
N SER A 2 15.71 -8.43 60.47
CA SER A 2 14.48 -7.76 60.01
C SER A 2 14.72 -7.15 58.61
N PRO A 3 13.68 -7.10 57.75
CA PRO A 3 13.82 -7.50 56.36
C PRO A 3 13.86 -6.34 55.35
N VAL A 4 14.50 -6.59 54.22
CA VAL A 4 14.50 -5.75 53.01
C VAL A 4 13.14 -5.84 52.34
N ARG A 5 12.49 -4.69 52.15
CA ARG A 5 11.19 -4.55 51.45
C ARG A 5 11.48 -4.37 49.95
N SER A 6 11.07 -5.36 49.16
CA SER A 6 11.03 -5.30 47.69
C SER A 6 10.07 -4.21 47.24
N GLN A 7 10.57 -3.21 46.49
CA GLN A 7 9.73 -2.35 45.65
C GLN A 7 9.55 -3.04 44.30
N ARG A 8 8.34 -3.51 44.03
CA ARG A 8 7.86 -3.75 42.67
C ARG A 8 7.58 -2.38 42.06
N GLN A 9 8.28 -2.04 40.99
CA GLN A 9 7.91 -0.93 40.12
C GLN A 9 6.78 -1.42 39.22
N ASP A 10 5.59 -0.86 39.40
CA ASP A 10 4.43 -1.10 38.56
C ASP A 10 4.74 -0.65 37.12
N GLN A 11 4.75 -1.60 36.18
CA GLN A 11 4.70 -1.32 34.75
C GLN A 11 3.32 -0.76 34.41
N ARG A 12 3.23 0.57 34.28
CA ARG A 12 1.99 1.23 33.86
C ARG A 12 1.98 1.36 32.33
N ALA A 13 1.01 0.70 31.69
CA ALA A 13 0.73 0.87 30.27
C ALA A 13 0.11 2.26 30.03
N TRP A 14 0.67 3.02 29.09
CA TRP A 14 0.15 4.32 28.68
C TRP A 14 -1.06 4.15 27.77
N THR A 15 -2.08 5.00 27.92
CA THR A 15 -3.27 4.97 27.06
C THR A 15 -3.19 6.03 25.96
N LEU A 16 -3.74 5.74 24.78
CA LEU A 16 -3.73 6.62 23.58
C LEU A 16 -4.11 8.10 23.86
N PRO A 17 -5.04 8.43 24.78
CA PRO A 17 -5.36 9.83 25.10
C PRO A 17 -4.24 10.60 25.83
N GLU A 18 -3.36 9.92 26.57
CA GLU A 18 -2.28 10.56 27.36
C GLU A 18 -1.08 10.95 26.49
N LEU A 19 -0.86 10.25 25.36
CA LEU A 19 0.19 10.57 24.38
C LEU A 19 -0.12 11.82 23.55
N LEU A 20 -1.41 12.13 23.32
CA LEU A 20 -1.85 13.24 22.48
C LEU A 20 -1.98 14.57 23.23
N ALA A 21 -1.97 14.56 24.57
CA ALA A 21 -2.26 15.75 25.39
C ALA A 21 -1.05 16.67 25.68
N ASN A 22 0.18 16.25 25.38
CA ASN A 22 1.41 16.94 25.83
C ASN A 22 2.25 17.57 24.68
N GLY A 23 1.66 17.84 23.52
CA GLY A 23 2.35 18.52 22.41
C GLY A 23 2.38 20.04 22.59
N ASP A 24 3.35 20.55 23.35
CA ASP A 24 3.64 21.98 23.42
C ASP A 24 4.25 22.45 22.09
N THR A 25 3.63 23.46 21.47
CA THR A 25 3.96 23.95 20.13
C THR A 25 4.85 25.18 20.26
N THR A 26 6.16 24.99 20.06
CA THR A 26 7.08 26.12 19.83
C THR A 26 7.73 25.96 18.46
N ALA A 27 7.58 27.01 17.66
CA ALA A 27 7.90 27.09 16.25
C ALA A 27 9.41 27.06 15.99
N TYR A 28 9.82 26.35 14.93
CA TYR A 28 11.17 26.35 14.38
C TYR A 28 11.17 27.22 13.12
N GLU A 29 11.97 28.29 13.11
CA GLU A 29 12.24 29.12 11.92
C GLU A 29 13.42 28.52 11.13
N PRO A 30 13.33 28.37 9.79
CA PRO A 30 14.45 27.88 9.00
C PRO A 30 15.35 29.03 8.53
N GLU A 31 16.65 28.95 8.84
CA GLU A 31 17.68 29.79 8.23
C GLU A 31 17.91 29.42 6.77
N SER A 32 17.97 30.47 5.94
CA SER A 32 18.24 30.47 4.51
C SER A 32 19.64 29.98 4.14
N ARG A 33 19.74 29.15 3.10
CA ARG A 33 20.96 29.06 2.28
C ARG A 33 20.60 28.94 0.80
N GLU A 34 20.84 30.04 0.09
CA GLU A 34 21.00 30.11 -1.36
C GLU A 34 22.26 29.36 -1.76
N ASP A 35 22.14 28.38 -2.66
CA ASP A 35 22.95 28.23 -3.88
C ASP A 35 22.58 26.91 -4.58
N ASP A 36 22.88 26.83 -5.88
CA ASP A 36 22.72 25.69 -6.79
C ASP A 36 21.42 25.65 -7.61
N ARG A 37 21.20 26.75 -8.33
CA ARG A 37 20.61 26.72 -9.67
C ARG A 37 21.72 26.59 -10.70
N GLU A 38 21.78 25.43 -11.36
CA GLU A 38 22.08 25.21 -12.79
C GLU A 38 22.67 23.82 -12.95
N LEU A 39 22.00 22.95 -13.72
CA LEU A 39 22.59 22.07 -14.75
C LEU A 39 21.49 21.21 -15.40
N LEU A 40 20.83 21.84 -16.38
CA LEU A 40 20.47 21.37 -17.72
C LEU A 40 20.23 19.87 -17.99
N SER A 41 19.01 19.59 -18.47
CA SER A 41 18.62 18.49 -19.38
C SER A 41 18.97 18.85 -20.84
N PRO A 42 19.27 17.90 -21.76
CA PRO A 42 18.23 17.42 -22.69
C PRO A 42 18.38 15.95 -23.21
N PHE A 43 17.27 15.43 -23.74
CA PHE A 43 17.02 14.11 -24.37
C PHE A 43 18.02 13.61 -25.46
N ALA A 44 18.23 12.29 -25.54
CA ALA A 44 18.20 11.47 -26.78
C ALA A 44 18.35 9.95 -26.52
N ALA A 45 17.46 9.13 -27.11
CA ALA A 45 17.66 7.68 -27.34
C ALA A 45 18.12 7.47 -28.80
N PRO A 46 18.86 6.39 -29.14
CA PRO A 46 18.20 5.20 -29.72
C PRO A 46 18.94 3.85 -29.52
N GLY A 47 18.18 2.74 -29.52
CA GLY A 47 18.75 1.39 -29.67
C GLY A 47 17.90 0.30 -29.01
N GLY A 48 17.18 -0.49 -29.81
CA GLY A 48 16.22 -1.47 -29.34
C GLY A 48 16.82 -2.68 -28.64
N PHE A 49 16.08 -3.18 -27.65
CA PHE A 49 16.13 -4.55 -27.18
C PHE A 49 14.68 -5.06 -27.17
N SER A 50 14.38 -6.00 -28.07
CA SER A 50 13.13 -6.76 -28.09
C SER A 50 13.33 -7.97 -27.19
N VAL A 51 12.41 -8.15 -26.23
CA VAL A 51 12.24 -9.39 -25.48
C VAL A 51 10.75 -9.74 -25.57
N ASP A 52 10.28 -10.02 -26.78
CA ASP A 52 9.08 -10.85 -26.92
C ASP A 52 9.47 -12.28 -26.52
N ASN A 53 8.60 -12.90 -25.72
CA ASN A 53 8.54 -14.31 -25.31
C ASN A 53 9.29 -14.75 -24.03
N GLU A 54 8.73 -14.37 -22.87
CA GLU A 54 8.72 -15.23 -21.68
C GLU A 54 7.28 -15.70 -21.37
N LEU A 55 6.86 -16.72 -22.14
CA LEU A 55 5.80 -17.71 -21.90
C LEU A 55 4.72 -17.34 -20.85
N GLU A 56 3.65 -16.68 -21.29
CA GLU A 56 2.36 -16.79 -20.60
C GLU A 56 1.94 -18.27 -20.57
N ASN A 57 1.82 -18.85 -19.38
CA ASN A 57 1.33 -20.22 -19.23
C ASN A 57 -0.19 -20.25 -19.42
N TRP A 58 -0.64 -20.35 -20.68
CA TRP A 58 -2.05 -20.39 -21.03
C TRP A 58 -2.82 -21.52 -20.33
N ALA A 59 -2.18 -22.67 -20.05
CA ALA A 59 -2.83 -23.75 -19.33
C ALA A 59 -3.19 -23.34 -17.88
N ASP A 60 -2.35 -22.53 -17.23
CA ASP A 60 -2.61 -22.01 -15.89
C ASP A 60 -3.59 -20.82 -15.92
N THR A 61 -3.48 -19.95 -16.92
CA THR A 61 -4.43 -18.84 -17.16
C THR A 61 -5.86 -19.37 -17.36
N LEU A 62 -6.04 -20.40 -18.19
CA LEU A 62 -7.34 -21.02 -18.43
C LEU A 62 -7.87 -21.76 -17.19
N ARG A 63 -7.00 -22.30 -16.33
CA ARG A 63 -7.38 -22.93 -15.06
C ARG A 63 -7.88 -21.92 -14.03
N LYS A 64 -7.31 -20.71 -14.03
CA LYS A 64 -7.62 -19.63 -13.09
C LYS A 64 -8.77 -18.72 -13.55
N LEU A 65 -9.39 -19.01 -14.70
CA LEU A 65 -10.54 -18.26 -15.20
C LEU A 65 -11.68 -18.26 -14.16
N PRO A 66 -12.34 -17.11 -13.94
CA PRO A 66 -13.53 -17.05 -13.11
C PRO A 66 -14.57 -18.08 -13.57
N THR A 67 -15.23 -18.76 -12.63
CA THR A 67 -16.13 -19.88 -12.90
C THR A 67 -17.16 -19.57 -13.97
N GLN A 68 -17.75 -18.37 -13.95
CA GLN A 68 -18.76 -17.93 -14.90
C GLN A 68 -18.20 -17.75 -16.33
N VAL A 69 -16.95 -17.29 -16.45
CA VAL A 69 -16.28 -17.13 -17.75
C VAL A 69 -15.94 -18.50 -18.34
N ASN A 70 -15.42 -19.40 -17.51
CA ASN A 70 -15.09 -20.77 -17.91
C ASN A 70 -16.35 -21.54 -18.35
N GLU A 71 -17.46 -21.39 -17.63
CA GLU A 71 -18.74 -21.99 -17.98
C GLU A 71 -19.30 -21.43 -19.31
N ALA A 72 -19.22 -20.12 -19.52
CA ALA A 72 -19.65 -19.50 -20.78
C ALA A 72 -18.84 -20.02 -21.97
N LEU A 73 -17.52 -20.13 -21.84
CA LEU A 73 -16.64 -20.67 -22.87
C LEU A 73 -16.92 -22.16 -23.16
N ARG A 74 -17.10 -22.98 -22.12
CA ARG A 74 -17.47 -24.41 -22.27
C ARG A 74 -18.80 -24.62 -22.99
N LYS A 75 -19.75 -23.70 -22.81
CA LYS A 75 -21.04 -23.69 -23.53
C LYS A 75 -20.96 -23.08 -24.93
N GLY A 76 -19.76 -22.68 -25.38
CA GLY A 76 -19.55 -22.04 -26.68
C GLY A 76 -20.00 -20.58 -26.76
N ASN A 77 -20.40 -19.97 -25.64
CA ASN A 77 -20.86 -18.58 -25.58
C ASN A 77 -19.69 -17.60 -25.42
N VAL A 78 -18.91 -17.49 -26.49
CA VAL A 78 -17.77 -16.55 -26.58
C VAL A 78 -18.20 -15.10 -26.30
N PRO A 79 -19.33 -14.57 -26.82
CA PRO A 79 -19.75 -13.21 -26.51
C PRO A 79 -19.93 -12.94 -25.02
N LEU A 80 -20.61 -13.84 -24.31
CA LEU A 80 -20.83 -13.70 -22.87
C LEU A 80 -19.52 -13.79 -22.08
N ALA A 81 -18.63 -14.70 -22.45
CA ALA A 81 -17.33 -14.83 -21.81
C ALA A 81 -16.49 -13.56 -21.95
N VAL A 82 -16.43 -13.00 -23.16
CA VAL A 82 -15.73 -11.73 -23.43
C VAL A 82 -16.40 -10.57 -22.69
N GLN A 83 -17.73 -10.48 -22.68
CA GLN A 83 -18.45 -9.45 -21.92
C GLN A 83 -18.17 -9.51 -20.42
N LEU A 84 -18.15 -10.70 -19.82
CA LEU A 84 -17.84 -10.88 -18.40
C LEU A 84 -16.40 -10.45 -18.08
N LEU A 85 -15.44 -10.75 -18.95
CA LEU A 85 -14.05 -10.31 -18.81
C LEU A 85 -13.91 -8.79 -18.98
N VAL A 86 -14.60 -8.21 -19.96
CA VAL A 86 -14.64 -6.75 -20.19
C VAL A 86 -15.30 -6.01 -19.02
N ALA A 87 -16.40 -6.55 -18.48
CA ALA A 87 -17.04 -6.03 -17.27
C ALA A 87 -16.12 -6.16 -16.04
N GLY A 88 -15.29 -7.21 -15.99
CA GLY A 88 -14.21 -7.38 -15.02
C GLY A 88 -12.96 -6.51 -15.29
N GLY A 89 -13.01 -5.62 -16.28
CA GLY A 89 -11.96 -4.64 -16.58
C GLY A 89 -10.85 -5.12 -17.51
N LYS A 90 -10.92 -6.34 -18.06
CA LYS A 90 -9.99 -6.81 -19.10
C LYS A 90 -10.39 -6.21 -20.44
N ARG A 91 -9.58 -5.31 -20.98
CA ARG A 91 -9.87 -4.59 -22.24
C ARG A 91 -8.82 -4.75 -23.32
N ASP A 92 -7.76 -5.52 -23.03
CA ASP A 92 -6.74 -5.82 -24.03
C ASP A 92 -7.33 -6.74 -25.10
N GLU A 93 -7.39 -6.22 -26.32
CA GLU A 93 -8.00 -6.89 -27.46
C GLU A 93 -7.24 -8.16 -27.85
N ASN A 94 -5.90 -8.13 -27.82
CA ASN A 94 -5.08 -9.27 -28.19
C ASN A 94 -5.22 -10.35 -27.11
N TRP A 95 -5.06 -9.99 -25.84
CA TRP A 95 -5.20 -10.94 -24.73
C TRP A 95 -6.59 -11.61 -24.66
N LEU A 96 -7.66 -10.83 -24.88
CA LEU A 96 -9.01 -11.40 -24.94
C LEU A 96 -9.17 -12.35 -26.13
N THR A 97 -8.52 -12.05 -27.26
CA THR A 97 -8.50 -12.93 -28.43
C THR A 97 -7.70 -14.19 -28.14
N ASP A 98 -6.50 -14.06 -27.59
CA ASP A 98 -5.59 -15.15 -27.23
C ASP A 98 -6.22 -16.09 -26.21
N LEU A 99 -6.93 -15.56 -25.21
CA LEU A 99 -7.63 -16.36 -24.23
C LEU A 99 -8.71 -17.25 -24.88
N VAL A 100 -9.53 -16.67 -25.75
CA VAL A 100 -10.59 -17.43 -26.44
C VAL A 100 -9.98 -18.41 -27.43
N PHE A 101 -8.90 -18.01 -28.09
CA PHE A 101 -8.15 -18.83 -29.05
C PHE A 101 -7.54 -20.06 -28.36
N HIS A 102 -6.77 -19.88 -27.29
CA HIS A 102 -6.17 -20.99 -26.54
C HIS A 102 -7.19 -21.86 -25.81
N PHE A 103 -8.36 -21.31 -25.45
CA PHE A 103 -9.46 -22.14 -24.97
C PHE A 103 -10.04 -23.05 -26.07
N ARG A 104 -10.13 -22.57 -27.32
CA ARG A 104 -10.61 -23.35 -28.47
C ARG A 104 -9.59 -24.33 -29.03
N HIS A 105 -8.31 -24.04 -28.85
CA HIS A 105 -7.19 -24.81 -29.38
C HIS A 105 -6.32 -25.42 -28.27
N PRO A 106 -6.87 -26.31 -27.41
CA PRO A 106 -6.11 -26.94 -26.34
C PRO A 106 -4.96 -27.82 -26.86
N GLU A 107 -5.02 -28.30 -28.11
CA GLU A 107 -3.97 -29.06 -28.79
C GLU A 107 -2.68 -28.26 -28.99
N LEU A 108 -2.74 -26.93 -28.90
CA LEU A 108 -1.56 -26.08 -28.96
C LEU A 108 -0.78 -26.09 -27.64
N HIS A 109 -1.37 -26.57 -26.54
CA HIS A 109 -0.75 -26.59 -25.21
C HIS A 109 -0.18 -25.22 -24.79
N GLY A 110 -0.82 -24.13 -25.23
CA GLY A 110 -0.38 -22.76 -24.98
C GLY A 110 0.75 -22.26 -25.86
N ARG A 111 1.15 -22.99 -26.91
CA ARG A 111 2.14 -22.51 -27.88
C ARG A 111 1.55 -21.47 -28.83
N ASP A 112 2.39 -20.54 -29.26
CA ASP A 112 2.03 -19.54 -30.27
C ASP A 112 1.78 -20.15 -31.66
N ILE A 113 1.07 -19.38 -32.48
CA ILE A 113 0.86 -19.65 -33.91
C ILE A 113 2.19 -19.45 -34.65
N ARG A 114 2.66 -20.48 -35.35
CA ARG A 114 3.93 -20.45 -36.08
C ARG A 114 3.78 -19.84 -37.48
N PRO A 115 4.87 -19.28 -38.03
CA PRO A 115 4.92 -18.90 -39.44
C PRO A 115 4.57 -20.10 -40.33
N GLY A 116 3.49 -19.98 -41.13
CA GLY A 116 2.96 -21.05 -41.99
C GLY A 116 1.63 -21.66 -41.52
N GLU A 117 1.21 -21.41 -40.28
CA GLU A 117 -0.07 -21.89 -39.73
C GLU A 117 -1.23 -20.95 -40.09
N THR A 118 -1.44 -20.75 -41.40
CA THR A 118 -2.37 -19.77 -41.95
C THR A 118 -3.82 -19.98 -41.50
N LYS A 119 -4.22 -21.22 -41.25
CA LYS A 119 -5.55 -21.55 -40.72
C LYS A 119 -5.75 -21.06 -39.28
N LEU A 120 -4.79 -21.32 -38.40
CA LEU A 120 -4.84 -20.86 -37.00
C LEU A 120 -4.78 -19.33 -36.91
N ALA A 121 -3.95 -18.69 -37.74
CA ALA A 121 -3.92 -17.24 -37.86
C ALA A 121 -5.26 -16.67 -38.34
N GLY A 122 -5.91 -17.33 -39.31
CA GLY A 122 -7.25 -16.99 -39.77
C GLY A 122 -8.29 -17.09 -38.65
N ASP A 123 -8.27 -18.19 -37.89
CA ASP A 123 -9.19 -18.43 -36.77
C ASP A 123 -9.03 -17.37 -35.66
N TRP A 124 -7.78 -16.98 -35.37
CA TRP A 124 -7.48 -15.90 -34.42
C TRP A 124 -8.03 -14.55 -34.87
N VAL A 125 -7.81 -14.19 -36.14
CA VAL A 125 -8.33 -12.95 -36.72
C VAL A 125 -9.86 -12.95 -36.73
N GLU A 126 -10.50 -14.09 -37.00
CA GLU A 126 -11.94 -14.24 -36.95
C GLU A 126 -12.49 -14.01 -35.53
N LEU A 127 -11.85 -14.60 -34.51
CA LEU A 127 -12.21 -14.39 -33.11
C LEU A 127 -12.13 -12.92 -32.71
N ARG A 128 -11.02 -12.27 -33.08
CA ARG A 128 -10.77 -10.86 -32.82
C ARG A 128 -11.83 -9.97 -33.46
N THR A 129 -12.12 -10.21 -34.73
CA THR A 129 -12.99 -9.33 -35.53
C THR A 129 -14.47 -9.54 -35.28
N LYS A 130 -14.94 -10.78 -35.09
CA LYS A 130 -16.36 -11.09 -34.92
C LYS A 130 -16.85 -10.98 -33.48
N PHE A 131 -15.98 -11.19 -32.49
CA PHE A 131 -16.40 -11.25 -31.09
C PHE A 131 -15.72 -10.19 -30.23
N VAL A 132 -14.39 -10.08 -30.26
CA VAL A 132 -13.66 -9.22 -29.31
C VAL A 132 -13.80 -7.74 -29.66
N ARG A 133 -13.51 -7.32 -30.90
CA ARG A 133 -13.61 -5.92 -31.36
C ARG A 133 -15.01 -5.32 -31.17
N PRO A 134 -16.10 -5.97 -31.60
CA PRO A 134 -17.44 -5.38 -31.48
C PRO A 134 -17.84 -5.18 -30.01
N LEU A 135 -17.45 -6.11 -29.13
CA LEU A 135 -17.76 -6.03 -27.71
C LEU A 135 -16.92 -4.98 -26.98
N LEU A 136 -15.65 -4.80 -27.36
CA LEU A 136 -14.83 -3.70 -26.86
C LEU A 136 -15.32 -2.34 -27.37
N ALA A 137 -15.76 -2.26 -28.63
CA ALA A 137 -16.34 -1.04 -29.19
C ALA A 137 -17.68 -0.68 -28.52
N ALA A 138 -18.54 -1.67 -28.27
CA ALA A 138 -19.78 -1.48 -27.51
C ALA A 138 -19.52 -1.05 -26.05
N ALA A 139 -18.43 -1.51 -25.45
CA ALA A 139 -17.98 -1.10 -24.12
C ALA A 139 -17.18 0.23 -24.11
N GLY A 140 -16.81 0.75 -25.29
CA GLY A 140 -15.97 1.92 -25.51
C GLY A 140 -16.68 3.10 -26.18
N ALA A 141 -17.98 3.00 -26.48
CA ALA A 141 -18.78 4.15 -26.86
C ALA A 141 -18.72 5.19 -25.72
N PRO A 142 -18.43 6.47 -26.02
CA PRO A 142 -18.34 7.49 -24.99
C PRO A 142 -19.71 7.62 -24.32
N PRO A 143 -19.77 7.66 -22.97
CA PRO A 143 -20.93 8.25 -22.34
C PRO A 143 -21.05 9.67 -22.90
N ALA A 144 -22.26 10.07 -23.31
CA ALA A 144 -22.58 11.48 -23.44
C ALA A 144 -21.99 12.20 -22.21
N ALA A 145 -21.31 13.34 -22.46
CA ALA A 145 -20.61 14.15 -21.47
C ALA A 145 -21.16 13.90 -20.07
N ILE A 146 -20.36 13.24 -19.21
CA ILE A 146 -20.75 13.03 -17.83
C ILE A 146 -21.05 14.43 -17.29
N PRO A 147 -22.29 14.71 -16.85
CA PRO A 147 -22.57 15.99 -16.26
C PRO A 147 -21.55 16.16 -15.13
N GLN A 148 -20.91 17.33 -15.04
CA GLN A 148 -20.40 17.76 -13.75
C GLN A 148 -21.47 17.36 -12.74
N LYS A 149 -21.13 16.50 -11.78
CA LYS A 149 -22.07 16.13 -10.73
C LYS A 149 -22.68 17.47 -10.30
N PRO A 150 -24.00 17.70 -10.46
CA PRO A 150 -24.61 18.90 -9.92
C PRO A 150 -24.11 18.99 -8.47
N PRO A 151 -23.85 20.19 -7.91
CA PRO A 151 -23.59 20.27 -6.48
C PRO A 151 -24.61 19.37 -5.82
N SER A 152 -24.12 18.34 -5.11
CA SER A 152 -25.03 17.42 -4.42
C SER A 152 -26.02 18.32 -3.70
N PRO A 153 -27.34 18.12 -3.85
CA PRO A 153 -28.27 18.87 -3.04
C PRO A 153 -27.74 18.78 -1.60
N PRO A 154 -27.73 19.89 -0.83
CA PRO A 154 -27.21 19.87 0.52
C PRO A 154 -27.73 18.60 1.20
N PHE A 155 -26.86 17.86 1.90
CA PHE A 155 -27.21 16.66 2.66
C PHE A 155 -28.38 17.02 3.60
N GLN A 156 -29.60 16.92 3.09
CA GLN A 156 -30.83 17.30 3.76
C GLN A 156 -31.54 16.00 4.04
N GLY A 157 -31.39 15.51 5.26
CA GLY A 157 -32.25 14.47 5.82
C GLY A 157 -31.58 13.19 6.30
N GLN A 158 -30.28 12.97 6.07
CA GLN A 158 -29.54 11.91 6.78
C GLN A 158 -28.74 12.53 7.94
N PRO A 159 -28.73 11.90 9.13
CA PRO A 159 -27.85 12.34 10.21
C PRO A 159 -26.41 12.31 9.71
N ARG A 160 -25.68 13.43 9.83
CA ARG A 160 -24.25 13.44 9.56
C ARG A 160 -23.58 12.46 10.53
N LEU A 161 -22.74 11.60 9.98
CA LEU A 161 -21.99 10.64 10.77
C LEU A 161 -20.86 11.37 11.49
N SER A 162 -20.55 10.98 12.72
CA SER A 162 -19.34 11.46 13.39
C SER A 162 -18.08 10.80 12.80
N PRO A 163 -16.87 11.33 13.07
CA PRO A 163 -15.63 10.62 12.74
C PRO A 163 -15.58 9.21 13.35
N ALA A 164 -16.18 9.02 14.53
CA ALA A 164 -16.29 7.71 15.17
C ALA A 164 -17.21 6.74 14.39
N ASP A 165 -18.32 7.24 13.86
CA ASP A 165 -19.23 6.43 13.02
C ASP A 165 -18.57 6.05 11.69
N TRP A 166 -17.86 7.00 11.05
CA TRP A 166 -17.07 6.71 9.85
C TRP A 166 -15.95 5.71 10.12
N ARG A 167 -15.29 5.80 11.28
CA ARG A 167 -14.27 4.83 11.70
C ARG A 167 -14.87 3.46 11.94
N HIS A 168 -16.04 3.40 12.58
CA HIS A 168 -16.77 2.15 12.76
C HIS A 168 -17.12 1.51 11.41
N ARG A 169 -17.53 2.31 10.42
CA ARG A 169 -17.72 1.82 9.04
C ARG A 169 -16.43 1.31 8.42
N ALA A 170 -15.32 2.04 8.52
CA ALA A 170 -14.02 1.59 8.00
C ALA A 170 -13.57 0.25 8.64
N LEU A 171 -13.73 0.10 9.96
CA LEU A 171 -13.47 -1.15 10.69
C LEU A 171 -14.36 -2.30 10.19
N THR A 172 -15.65 -2.03 9.99
CA THR A 172 -16.63 -3.00 9.48
C THR A 172 -16.25 -3.44 8.06
N GLU A 173 -15.94 -2.49 7.18
CA GLU A 173 -15.52 -2.76 5.79
C GLU A 173 -14.18 -3.51 5.70
N ALA A 174 -13.29 -3.31 6.67
CA ALA A 174 -12.04 -4.05 6.81
C ALA A 174 -12.22 -5.43 7.47
N GLY A 175 -13.37 -5.70 8.10
CA GLY A 175 -13.61 -6.90 8.90
C GLY A 175 -12.74 -6.98 10.15
N ILE A 176 -12.41 -5.83 10.76
CA ILE A 176 -11.58 -5.73 11.96
C ILE A 176 -12.45 -5.46 13.18
N ASP A 177 -12.38 -6.33 14.19
CA ASP A 177 -12.99 -6.08 15.49
C ASP A 177 -12.04 -5.22 16.36
N PRO A 178 -12.40 -3.96 16.66
CA PRO A 178 -11.54 -3.08 17.44
C PRO A 178 -11.24 -3.60 18.86
N ASN A 179 -12.10 -4.47 19.43
CA ASN A 179 -11.89 -5.03 20.77
C ASN A 179 -10.78 -6.09 20.80
N THR A 180 -10.45 -6.67 19.64
CA THR A 180 -9.39 -7.68 19.50
C THR A 180 -8.09 -7.09 18.96
N TRP A 181 -8.12 -5.85 18.45
CA TRP A 181 -6.94 -5.18 17.91
C TRP A 181 -6.13 -4.50 19.01
N LYS A 182 -5.34 -5.29 19.73
CA LYS A 182 -4.48 -4.83 20.83
C LYS A 182 -3.01 -5.02 20.47
N PRO A 183 -2.27 -3.99 20.05
CA PRO A 183 -0.88 -4.13 19.60
C PRO A 183 0.04 -4.85 20.59
N VAL A 184 -0.19 -4.67 21.89
CA VAL A 184 0.52 -5.37 22.99
C VAL A 184 0.39 -6.90 22.96
N ASP A 185 -0.58 -7.45 22.23
CA ASP A 185 -0.74 -8.90 22.04
C ASP A 185 0.32 -9.49 21.08
N GLY A 186 1.07 -8.65 20.36
CA GLY A 186 2.15 -9.05 19.45
C GLY A 186 1.68 -9.47 18.06
N PHE A 187 2.63 -9.61 17.14
CA PHE A 187 2.34 -9.80 15.72
C PHE A 187 1.66 -11.12 15.39
N GLU A 188 2.01 -12.23 16.05
CA GLU A 188 1.41 -13.54 15.74
C GLU A 188 -0.12 -13.52 15.88
N LYS A 189 -0.63 -12.94 16.98
CA LYS A 189 -2.07 -12.80 17.22
C LYS A 189 -2.71 -11.79 16.26
N LEU A 190 -1.98 -10.75 15.87
CA LEU A 190 -2.48 -9.67 15.02
C LEU A 190 -2.20 -9.84 13.52
N ARG A 191 -1.61 -10.95 13.08
CA ARG A 191 -1.25 -11.18 11.67
C ARG A 191 -2.44 -10.97 10.73
N SER A 192 -3.59 -11.54 11.08
CA SER A 192 -4.82 -11.36 10.29
C SER A 192 -5.32 -9.91 10.28
N VAL A 193 -5.13 -9.16 11.36
CA VAL A 193 -5.49 -7.73 11.40
C VAL A 193 -4.58 -6.93 10.48
N CYS A 194 -3.27 -7.20 10.50
CA CYS A 194 -2.30 -6.59 9.59
C CYS A 194 -2.69 -6.81 8.11
N ASP A 195 -3.03 -8.04 7.73
CA ASP A 195 -3.51 -8.34 6.37
C ASP A 195 -4.79 -7.55 6.02
N LYS A 196 -5.74 -7.44 6.95
CA LYS A 196 -7.01 -6.72 6.76
C LYS A 196 -6.82 -5.21 6.61
N VAL A 197 -5.89 -4.61 7.36
CA VAL A 197 -5.56 -3.17 7.26
C VAL A 197 -5.12 -2.83 5.84
N TYR A 198 -4.18 -3.59 5.28
CA TYR A 198 -3.69 -3.30 3.93
C TYR A 198 -4.65 -3.78 2.84
N ALA A 199 -5.47 -4.79 3.09
CA ALA A 199 -6.58 -5.15 2.19
C ALA A 199 -7.61 -4.02 2.09
N PHE A 200 -7.90 -3.32 3.20
CA PHE A 200 -8.75 -2.14 3.20
C PHE A 200 -8.16 -1.02 2.33
N TYR A 201 -6.89 -0.66 2.52
CA TYR A 201 -6.26 0.38 1.69
C TYR A 201 -6.20 -0.01 0.20
N ALA A 202 -5.94 -1.29 -0.11
CA ALA A 202 -6.00 -1.78 -1.47
C ALA A 202 -7.41 -1.63 -2.07
N LYS A 203 -8.46 -1.96 -1.31
CA LYS A 203 -9.85 -1.79 -1.73
C LYS A 203 -10.17 -0.32 -2.02
N ILE A 204 -9.82 0.59 -1.11
CA ILE A 204 -10.02 2.04 -1.29
C ILE A 204 -9.31 2.54 -2.55
N TYR A 205 -8.04 2.18 -2.74
CA TYR A 205 -7.31 2.55 -3.96
C TYR A 205 -8.00 2.00 -5.21
N LEU A 206 -8.41 0.73 -5.22
CA LEU A 206 -9.01 0.12 -6.40
C LEU A 206 -10.42 0.64 -6.72
N GLN A 207 -11.11 1.26 -5.76
CA GLN A 207 -12.40 1.92 -5.97
C GLN A 207 -12.25 3.29 -6.65
N GLU A 208 -11.24 4.08 -6.27
CA GLU A 208 -11.04 5.45 -6.77
C GLU A 208 -9.54 5.74 -6.98
N ASP A 209 -8.93 5.01 -7.93
CA ASP A 209 -7.47 4.93 -8.09
C ASP A 209 -6.79 6.23 -8.54
N LYS A 210 -7.56 7.13 -9.15
CA LYS A 210 -7.07 8.44 -9.55
C LYS A 210 -6.74 9.29 -8.33
N ASN A 211 -7.64 9.37 -7.36
CA ASN A 211 -7.52 10.27 -6.23
C ASN A 211 -6.93 9.57 -5.00
N MET A 212 -7.16 8.27 -4.79
CA MET A 212 -6.74 7.54 -3.58
C MET A 212 -5.28 7.05 -3.61
N ARG A 213 -4.36 7.79 -4.24
CA ARG A 213 -2.97 7.36 -4.43
C ARG A 213 -2.22 7.08 -3.13
N TRP A 214 -2.50 7.83 -2.07
CA TRP A 214 -1.94 7.51 -0.75
C TRP A 214 -2.33 6.10 -0.31
N ALA A 215 -3.59 5.67 -0.50
CA ALA A 215 -4.02 4.33 -0.10
C ALA A 215 -3.31 3.23 -0.91
N GLY A 216 -3.02 3.52 -2.18
CA GLY A 216 -2.20 2.64 -3.02
C GLY A 216 -0.77 2.56 -2.51
N LEU A 217 -0.14 3.70 -2.17
CA LEU A 217 1.20 3.76 -1.58
C LEU A 217 1.25 3.05 -0.21
N ALA A 218 0.26 3.27 0.65
CA ALA A 218 0.14 2.64 1.96
C ALA A 218 0.03 1.10 1.86
N LYS A 219 -0.68 0.58 0.85
CA LYS A 219 -0.68 -0.86 0.55
C LYS A 219 0.71 -1.38 0.19
N LEU A 220 1.47 -0.66 -0.63
CA LEU A 220 2.85 -1.05 -0.95
C LEU A 220 3.75 -0.99 0.28
N ALA A 221 3.67 0.09 1.05
CA ALA A 221 4.37 0.26 2.33
C ALA A 221 4.07 -0.86 3.34
N GLY A 222 2.86 -1.41 3.29
CA GLY A 222 2.50 -2.57 4.10
C GLY A 222 3.35 -3.81 3.87
N GLY A 223 3.98 -3.96 2.69
CA GLY A 223 4.98 -5.01 2.46
C GLY A 223 6.18 -4.87 3.39
N GLU A 224 6.75 -3.67 3.50
CA GLU A 224 7.89 -3.40 4.40
C GLU A 224 7.50 -3.54 5.87
N ILE A 225 6.30 -3.10 6.24
CA ILE A 225 5.79 -3.29 7.60
C ILE A 225 5.63 -4.78 7.92
N LEU A 226 5.07 -5.58 7.01
CA LEU A 226 4.95 -7.03 7.20
C LEU A 226 6.33 -7.71 7.30
N TYR A 227 7.29 -7.30 6.45
CA TYR A 227 8.66 -7.80 6.51
C TYR A 227 9.32 -7.49 7.86
N ALA A 228 9.20 -6.25 8.35
CA ALA A 228 9.73 -5.85 9.65
C ALA A 228 9.09 -6.66 10.79
N LEU A 229 7.77 -6.84 10.79
CA LEU A 229 7.04 -7.61 11.81
C LEU A 229 7.45 -9.09 11.82
N ARG A 230 7.63 -9.71 10.64
CA ARG A 230 8.12 -11.09 10.49
C ARG A 230 9.54 -11.25 11.04
N THR A 231 10.42 -10.31 10.71
CA THR A 231 11.82 -10.32 11.17
C THR A 231 11.89 -10.17 12.69
N SER A 232 11.14 -9.22 13.27
CA SER A 232 11.06 -9.07 14.73
C SER A 232 10.50 -10.32 15.41
N GLN A 233 9.49 -10.95 14.81
CA GLN A 233 8.91 -12.19 15.36
C GLN A 233 9.93 -13.33 15.37
N ALA A 234 10.70 -13.50 14.28
CA ALA A 234 11.73 -14.54 14.21
C ALA A 234 12.81 -14.36 15.30
N LEU A 235 13.19 -13.12 15.62
CA LEU A 235 14.12 -12.83 16.73
C LEU A 235 13.53 -13.18 18.10
N ILE A 236 12.25 -12.84 18.32
CA ILE A 236 11.51 -13.18 19.54
C ILE A 236 11.45 -14.71 19.72
N ASP A 237 11.14 -15.45 18.65
CA ASP A 237 11.01 -16.91 18.70
C ASP A 237 12.37 -17.60 18.87
N PHE A 238 13.43 -17.06 18.26
CA PHE A 238 14.79 -17.53 18.46
C PHE A 238 15.21 -17.43 19.93
N ALA A 239 14.91 -16.32 20.62
CA ALA A 239 15.25 -16.18 22.04
C ALA A 239 14.39 -17.04 22.98
N LYS A 240 13.20 -17.47 22.55
CA LYS A 240 12.38 -18.44 23.29
C LYS A 240 12.87 -19.88 23.11
N SER A 241 13.70 -20.15 22.11
CA SER A 241 14.24 -21.48 21.86
C SER A 241 15.25 -21.85 22.97
N PRO A 242 15.31 -23.13 23.40
CA PRO A 242 16.25 -23.55 24.44
C PRO A 242 17.70 -23.23 24.01
N PRO A 243 18.58 -22.82 24.94
CA PRO A 243 19.92 -22.40 24.60
C PRO A 243 20.68 -23.54 23.92
N VAL A 244 21.00 -23.37 22.64
CA VAL A 244 22.05 -24.16 22.00
C VAL A 244 23.36 -23.59 22.52
N LEU A 245 24.03 -24.34 23.39
CA LEU A 245 25.39 -24.05 23.87
C LEU A 245 26.35 -24.00 22.66
N SER A 246 26.51 -22.81 22.08
CA SER A 246 27.64 -22.49 21.21
C SER A 246 28.61 -21.67 22.03
N VAL A 247 29.55 -22.38 22.66
CA VAL A 247 30.74 -21.81 23.27
C VAL A 247 31.66 -21.48 22.10
N ASP A 248 31.52 -20.30 21.50
CA ASP A 248 32.63 -19.63 20.81
C ASP A 248 32.25 -18.23 20.29
N LYS A 249 33.12 -17.27 20.63
CA LYS A 249 33.29 -15.93 20.04
C LYS A 249 32.37 -14.79 20.53
N GLY A 250 32.75 -14.20 21.66
CA GLY A 250 33.31 -12.83 21.65
C GLY A 250 32.44 -11.61 21.30
N PHE A 251 31.13 -11.73 21.08
CA PHE A 251 30.21 -10.58 21.01
C PHE A 251 28.90 -10.95 21.72
N ALA A 252 28.76 -10.57 22.99
CA ALA A 252 27.60 -10.91 23.81
C ALA A 252 26.60 -9.75 23.88
N VAL A 253 25.77 -9.59 22.85
CA VAL A 253 24.38 -9.20 23.16
C VAL A 253 23.69 -10.52 23.46
N LEU A 254 23.26 -10.72 24.72
CA LEU A 254 22.54 -11.93 25.09
C LEU A 254 21.30 -12.04 24.17
N PRO A 255 21.00 -13.22 23.58
CA PRO A 255 19.83 -13.39 22.72
C PRO A 255 18.52 -12.89 23.34
N SER A 256 18.40 -12.95 24.67
CA SER A 256 17.29 -12.39 25.44
C SER A 256 17.15 -10.86 25.36
N VAL A 257 18.27 -10.12 25.28
CA VAL A 257 18.28 -8.65 25.13
C VAL A 257 17.84 -8.26 23.72
N ALA A 258 18.36 -8.94 22.69
CA ALA A 258 17.95 -8.71 21.31
C ALA A 258 16.46 -8.98 21.08
N ALA A 259 15.90 -9.99 21.75
CA ALA A 259 14.47 -10.30 21.66
C ALA A 259 13.57 -9.37 22.47
N ALA A 260 14.02 -8.88 23.64
CA ALA A 260 13.29 -7.86 24.39
C ALA A 260 13.13 -6.59 23.53
N TYR A 261 14.22 -6.15 22.90
CA TYR A 261 14.21 -5.06 21.92
C TYR A 261 13.28 -5.34 20.74
N ALA A 262 13.38 -6.51 20.11
CA ALA A 262 12.53 -6.88 18.98
C ALA A 262 11.03 -6.89 19.36
N GLY A 263 10.71 -7.29 20.59
CA GLY A 263 9.35 -7.24 21.15
C GLY A 263 8.82 -5.82 21.30
N GLU A 264 9.60 -4.92 21.91
CA GLU A 264 9.20 -3.52 22.11
C GLU A 264 9.03 -2.79 20.77
N LEU A 265 9.98 -2.93 19.86
CA LEU A 265 9.88 -2.36 18.51
C LEU A 265 8.68 -2.93 17.73
N GLN A 266 8.41 -4.24 17.85
CA GLN A 266 7.24 -4.87 17.20
C GLN A 266 5.92 -4.26 17.69
N VAL A 267 5.78 -4.00 19.00
CA VAL A 267 4.60 -3.34 19.55
C VAL A 267 4.46 -1.91 19.04
N LEU A 268 5.56 -1.13 18.99
CA LEU A 268 5.53 0.24 18.47
C LEU A 268 5.14 0.30 16.99
N VAL A 269 5.60 -0.65 16.17
CA VAL A 269 5.19 -0.75 14.76
C VAL A 269 3.70 -1.08 14.64
N LEU A 270 3.18 -1.99 15.46
CA LEU A 270 1.75 -2.35 15.48
C LEU A 270 0.86 -1.20 15.98
N GLU A 271 1.31 -0.45 16.99
CA GLU A 271 0.62 0.77 17.47
C GLU A 271 0.63 1.86 16.41
N GLY A 272 1.78 2.10 15.75
CA GLY A 272 1.88 3.05 14.64
C GLY A 272 0.94 2.69 13.48
N GLN A 273 0.92 1.43 13.05
CA GLN A 273 -0.02 0.95 12.03
C GLN A 273 -1.48 1.21 12.45
N LYS A 274 -1.83 0.92 13.70
CA LYS A 274 -3.17 1.16 14.23
C LYS A 274 -3.50 2.65 14.25
N ALA A 275 -2.57 3.50 14.67
CA ALA A 275 -2.75 4.95 14.71
C ALA A 275 -3.04 5.54 13.32
N VAL A 276 -2.27 5.12 12.30
CA VAL A 276 -2.52 5.50 10.90
C VAL A 276 -3.92 5.10 10.44
N PHE A 277 -4.36 3.88 10.76
CA PHE A 277 -5.74 3.46 10.44
C PHE A 277 -6.79 4.26 11.21
N TRP A 278 -6.55 4.52 12.50
CA TRP A 278 -7.46 5.28 13.36
C TRP A 278 -7.63 6.72 12.87
N ASP A 279 -6.58 7.29 12.30
CA ASP A 279 -6.54 8.64 11.77
C ASP A 279 -7.11 8.74 10.34
N LEU A 280 -6.62 7.93 9.40
CA LEU A 280 -6.87 8.14 7.97
C LEU A 280 -7.97 7.25 7.37
N ALA A 281 -8.21 6.05 7.91
CA ALA A 281 -9.12 5.09 7.28
C ALA A 281 -10.57 5.60 7.25
N TRP A 282 -11.01 6.29 8.30
CA TRP A 282 -12.35 6.87 8.34
C TRP A 282 -12.51 8.05 7.36
N GLN A 283 -11.46 8.85 7.18
CA GLN A 283 -11.45 9.96 6.22
C GLN A 283 -11.57 9.44 4.79
N MET A 284 -10.83 8.37 4.47
CA MET A 284 -10.93 7.68 3.18
C MET A 284 -12.30 7.06 2.97
N GLN A 285 -12.84 6.37 3.97
CA GLN A 285 -14.17 5.78 3.90
C GLN A 285 -15.24 6.86 3.67
N ALA A 286 -15.15 7.99 4.37
CA ALA A 286 -16.05 9.12 4.19
C ALA A 286 -15.92 9.71 2.77
N TYR A 287 -14.69 9.92 2.29
CA TYR A 287 -14.44 10.47 0.96
C TYR A 287 -15.00 9.58 -0.16
N VAL A 288 -14.70 8.27 -0.17
CA VAL A 288 -15.18 7.38 -1.24
C VAL A 288 -16.71 7.18 -1.19
N THR A 289 -17.34 7.46 -0.05
CA THR A 289 -18.79 7.30 0.12
C THR A 289 -19.56 8.60 -0.18
N ALA A 290 -19.10 9.73 0.35
CA ALA A 290 -19.82 11.01 0.39
C ALA A 290 -19.07 12.16 -0.29
N GLY A 291 -17.79 11.96 -0.64
CA GLY A 291 -16.95 12.94 -1.34
C GLY A 291 -16.34 14.00 -0.42
N LEU A 292 -15.61 14.93 -1.04
CA LEU A 292 -14.95 16.06 -0.36
C LEU A 292 -15.89 16.89 0.54
N PRO A 293 -17.15 17.20 0.17
CA PRO A 293 -18.02 18.03 1.03
C PRO A 293 -18.26 17.44 2.42
N GLU A 294 -18.23 16.10 2.56
CA GLU A 294 -18.33 15.46 3.86
C GLU A 294 -17.10 15.78 4.72
N LEU A 295 -15.88 15.64 4.17
CA LEU A 295 -14.65 15.96 4.90
C LEU A 295 -14.55 17.45 5.26
N GLU A 296 -15.02 18.34 4.37
CA GLU A 296 -15.11 19.77 4.66
C GLU A 296 -16.08 20.05 5.81
N ALA A 297 -17.22 19.36 5.84
CA ALA A 297 -18.18 19.46 6.94
C ALA A 297 -17.61 18.92 8.27
N GLN A 298 -16.87 17.81 8.23
CA GLN A 298 -16.17 17.27 9.41
C GLN A 298 -15.13 18.26 9.93
N ARG A 299 -14.34 18.85 9.04
CA ARG A 299 -13.35 19.87 9.41
C ARG A 299 -14.02 21.11 10.01
N ALA A 300 -15.11 21.59 9.42
CA ALA A 300 -15.88 22.72 9.94
C ALA A 300 -16.51 22.41 11.31
N ALA A 301 -16.80 21.14 11.60
CA ALA A 301 -17.27 20.67 12.90
C ALA A 301 -16.14 20.42 13.92
N GLY A 302 -14.89 20.73 13.58
CA GLY A 302 -13.73 20.64 14.48
C GLY A 302 -12.97 19.31 14.41
N ALA A 303 -13.28 18.42 13.47
CA ALA A 303 -12.48 17.22 13.26
C ALA A 303 -11.06 17.58 12.77
N ASP A 304 -10.07 16.82 13.22
CA ASP A 304 -8.71 16.95 12.72
C ASP A 304 -8.60 16.22 11.37
N VAL A 305 -8.60 17.01 10.30
CA VAL A 305 -8.58 16.55 8.91
C VAL A 305 -7.59 17.45 8.18
N PRO A 306 -6.56 16.90 7.50
CA PRO A 306 -5.65 17.65 6.64
C PRO A 306 -6.38 18.11 5.37
N ILE A 307 -7.31 19.05 5.52
CA ILE A 307 -8.35 19.35 4.51
C ILE A 307 -7.77 19.90 3.21
N GLU A 308 -6.65 20.63 3.27
CA GLU A 308 -5.98 21.14 2.07
C GLU A 308 -5.40 20.00 1.22
N ALA A 309 -4.84 18.98 1.84
CA ALA A 309 -4.36 17.79 1.13
C ALA A 309 -5.52 17.03 0.46
N TRP A 310 -6.67 16.93 1.15
CA TRP A 310 -7.89 16.36 0.59
C TRP A 310 -8.47 17.18 -0.57
N ARG A 311 -8.46 18.51 -0.48
CA ARG A 311 -8.86 19.42 -1.57
C ARG A 311 -7.98 19.24 -2.80
N ASP A 312 -6.67 19.09 -2.59
CA ASP A 312 -5.72 18.83 -3.66
C ASP A 312 -5.92 17.45 -4.29
N MET A 313 -6.12 16.38 -3.49
CA MET A 313 -6.46 15.05 -3.99
C MET A 313 -7.80 14.99 -4.75
N ALA A 314 -8.76 15.84 -4.40
CA ALA A 314 -10.07 15.90 -5.04
C ALA A 314 -10.16 16.86 -6.23
N SER A 315 -9.08 17.58 -6.53
CA SER A 315 -9.08 18.69 -7.49
C SER A 315 -9.32 18.27 -8.95
N GLY A 316 -9.05 17.02 -9.30
CA GLY A 316 -9.05 16.52 -10.67
C GLY A 316 -7.81 16.89 -11.50
N ASP A 317 -6.97 17.79 -10.98
CA ASP A 317 -5.69 18.22 -11.55
C ASP A 317 -4.55 17.29 -11.12
N GLU A 318 -3.78 16.78 -12.09
CA GLU A 318 -2.82 15.70 -11.87
C GLU A 318 -1.71 16.09 -10.88
N ASP A 319 -1.18 17.31 -10.98
CA ASP A 319 -0.10 17.79 -10.11
C ASP A 319 -0.62 18.09 -8.70
N ARG A 320 -1.82 18.66 -8.59
CA ARG A 320 -2.51 18.82 -7.30
C ARG A 320 -2.78 17.50 -6.63
N ILE A 321 -3.22 16.48 -7.36
CA ILE A 321 -3.45 15.16 -6.76
C ILE A 321 -2.15 14.58 -6.16
N TRP A 322 -1.02 14.75 -6.83
CA TRP A 322 0.29 14.36 -6.28
C TRP A 322 0.68 15.19 -5.05
N ARG A 323 0.45 16.51 -5.06
CA ARG A 323 0.68 17.36 -3.88
C ARG A 323 -0.20 16.94 -2.71
N GLY A 324 -1.48 16.66 -2.93
CA GLY A 324 -2.37 16.18 -1.89
C GLY A 324 -1.96 14.80 -1.36
N THR A 325 -1.51 13.89 -2.24
CA THR A 325 -0.96 12.59 -1.84
C THR A 325 0.26 12.75 -0.93
N ALA A 326 1.17 13.67 -1.27
CA ALA A 326 2.31 14.02 -0.44
C ALA A 326 1.86 14.67 0.88
N GLY A 327 0.85 15.53 0.86
CA GLY A 327 0.29 16.17 2.06
C GLY A 327 -0.30 15.17 3.06
N ILE A 328 -1.04 14.16 2.59
CA ILE A 328 -1.51 13.08 3.47
C ILE A 328 -0.33 12.26 4.02
N ALA A 329 0.67 11.94 3.20
CA ALA A 329 1.87 11.24 3.66
C ALA A 329 2.68 12.05 4.69
N HIS A 330 2.77 13.37 4.52
CA HIS A 330 3.44 14.25 5.47
C HIS A 330 2.74 14.26 6.82
N HIS A 331 1.41 14.42 6.82
CA HIS A 331 0.58 14.34 8.03
C HIS A 331 0.77 13.00 8.75
N GLU A 332 0.74 11.89 8.00
CA GLU A 332 1.01 10.56 8.55
C GLU A 332 2.39 10.48 9.21
N GLN A 333 3.44 10.92 8.53
CA GLN A 333 4.83 10.71 8.94
C GLN A 333 5.28 11.64 10.08
N GLU A 334 4.76 12.86 10.11
CA GLU A 334 5.09 13.87 11.13
C GLU A 334 4.18 13.76 12.34
N ILE A 335 2.86 13.82 12.13
CA ILE A 335 1.88 13.98 13.20
C ILE A 335 1.49 12.63 13.77
N VAL A 336 1.09 11.69 12.91
CA VAL A 336 0.57 10.40 13.36
C VAL A 336 1.69 9.48 13.83
N LEU A 337 2.77 9.37 13.05
CA LEU A 337 3.89 8.48 13.35
C LEU A 337 4.98 9.13 14.21
N GLY A 338 5.03 10.46 14.30
CA GLY A 338 6.02 11.20 15.09
C GLY A 338 6.18 10.70 16.53
N PRO A 339 5.09 10.53 17.31
CA PRO A 339 5.16 10.00 18.66
C PRO A 339 5.76 8.59 18.74
N PHE A 340 5.51 7.73 17.75
CA PHE A 340 6.05 6.36 17.74
C PHE A 340 7.52 6.33 17.38
N PHE A 341 7.97 7.15 16.43
CA PHE A 341 9.40 7.32 16.16
C PHE A 341 10.12 7.91 17.37
N LYS A 342 9.51 8.88 18.08
CA LYS A 342 10.06 9.36 19.34
C LYS A 342 10.15 8.23 20.38
N ALA A 343 9.11 7.41 20.52
CA ALA A 343 9.13 6.27 21.44
C ALA A 343 10.22 5.25 21.10
N VAL A 344 10.47 4.98 19.81
CA VAL A 344 11.62 4.15 19.37
C VAL A 344 12.94 4.73 19.86
N ARG A 345 13.06 6.07 19.86
CA ARG A 345 14.25 6.79 20.36
C ARG A 345 14.43 6.76 21.86
N ASP A 346 13.35 6.49 22.59
CA ASP A 346 13.35 6.40 24.05
C ASP A 346 13.57 4.95 24.56
N ILE A 347 13.70 3.96 23.66
CA ILE A 347 14.00 2.56 24.00
C ILE A 347 15.39 2.45 24.67
N GLN A 348 15.49 1.62 25.70
CA GLN A 348 16.78 1.32 26.34
C GLN A 348 17.78 0.72 25.32
N ASP A 349 19.04 1.17 25.33
CA ASP A 349 20.09 0.77 24.37
C ASP A 349 19.85 1.26 22.91
N PHE A 350 19.20 2.41 22.77
CA PHE A 350 18.92 3.07 21.49
C PHE A 350 20.12 3.23 20.54
N ASP A 351 21.36 3.28 21.03
CA ASP A 351 22.57 3.54 20.23
C ASP A 351 22.73 2.66 18.97
N ARG A 352 22.08 1.50 18.90
CA ARG A 352 22.16 0.55 17.76
C ARG A 352 20.90 0.51 16.90
N ILE A 353 19.78 1.04 17.39
CA ILE A 353 18.46 0.95 16.77
C ILE A 353 18.39 1.80 15.48
N PRO A 354 18.76 3.10 15.49
CA PRO A 354 18.76 3.94 14.30
C PRO A 354 19.59 3.41 13.17
N ALA A 355 20.83 3.02 13.48
CA ALA A 355 21.78 2.55 12.48
C ALA A 355 21.25 1.29 11.79
N GLN A 356 20.71 0.34 12.56
CA GLN A 356 20.13 -0.88 12.00
C GLN A 356 18.86 -0.58 11.20
N MET A 357 17.94 0.23 11.71
CA MET A 357 16.70 0.58 11.00
C MET A 357 17.02 1.32 9.69
N SER A 358 17.95 2.29 9.73
CA SER A 358 18.35 3.09 8.57
C SER A 358 19.04 2.23 7.50
N ALA A 359 19.94 1.32 7.90
CA ALA A 359 20.65 0.43 6.98
C ALA A 359 19.75 -0.63 6.32
N THR A 360 18.64 -1.01 6.96
CA THR A 360 17.77 -2.10 6.49
C THR A 360 16.46 -1.63 5.89
N ALA A 361 16.16 -0.32 5.95
CA ALA A 361 14.95 0.24 5.37
C ALA A 361 14.99 0.23 3.84
N ARG A 362 14.12 -0.58 3.23
CA ARG A 362 13.97 -0.71 1.79
C ARG A 362 12.83 0.18 1.29
N SER A 363 12.92 0.63 0.05
CA SER A 363 11.78 1.34 -0.57
C SER A 363 10.62 0.36 -0.75
N PRO A 364 9.38 0.76 -0.41
CA PRO A 364 8.21 -0.06 -0.65
C PRO A 364 7.77 -0.05 -2.12
N VAL A 365 8.35 0.82 -2.94
CA VAL A 365 7.99 1.02 -4.33
C VAL A 365 9.03 0.35 -5.23
N PRO A 366 8.62 -0.51 -6.20
CA PRO A 366 9.56 -1.07 -7.17
C PRO A 366 10.35 0.02 -7.89
N GLY A 367 11.67 -0.16 -7.97
CA GLY A 367 12.58 0.82 -8.57
C GLY A 367 12.88 2.04 -7.68
N GLY A 368 12.38 2.08 -6.44
CA GLY A 368 12.82 3.01 -5.42
C GLY A 368 14.08 2.51 -4.70
N LYS A 369 14.84 3.45 -4.15
CA LYS A 369 16.12 3.20 -3.49
C LYS A 369 15.94 2.98 -1.98
N PRO A 370 16.74 2.11 -1.34
CA PRO A 370 16.74 1.97 0.11
C PRO A 370 17.18 3.29 0.79
N PHE A 371 16.75 3.50 2.03
CA PHE A 371 16.99 4.74 2.78
C PHE A 371 18.47 5.13 2.81
N ALA A 372 19.34 4.19 3.20
CA ALA A 372 20.78 4.41 3.31
C ALA A 372 21.49 4.71 1.97
N GLU A 373 20.86 4.44 0.81
CA GLU A 373 21.41 4.88 -0.47
C GLU A 373 21.07 6.35 -0.76
N VAL A 374 19.90 6.81 -0.34
CA VAL A 374 19.45 8.20 -0.53
C VAL A 374 20.06 9.12 0.52
N LEU A 375 20.18 8.63 1.76
CA LEU A 375 20.72 9.34 2.92
C LEU A 375 21.72 8.44 3.66
N PRO A 376 22.98 8.32 3.18
CA PRO A 376 23.98 7.46 3.81
C PRO A 376 24.26 7.75 5.28
N ASP A 377 24.19 9.03 5.66
CA ASP A 377 24.42 9.51 7.03
C ASP A 377 23.10 9.85 7.76
N GLY A 378 21.95 9.54 7.15
CA GLY A 378 20.64 9.85 7.71
C GLY A 378 20.22 8.92 8.84
N ASP A 379 19.30 9.39 9.66
CA ASP A 379 18.64 8.59 10.70
C ASP A 379 17.14 8.46 10.38
N ILE A 380 16.69 7.25 10.03
CA ILE A 380 15.27 7.01 9.72
C ILE A 380 14.34 7.24 10.92
N THR A 381 14.84 7.38 12.14
CA THR A 381 14.04 7.77 13.30
C THR A 381 13.84 9.29 13.42
N VAL A 382 14.56 10.08 12.62
CA VAL A 382 14.40 11.54 12.49
C VAL A 382 13.40 11.87 11.38
N PHE A 383 12.39 12.70 11.69
CA PHE A 383 11.35 13.07 10.72
C PHE A 383 11.92 13.71 9.45
N ALA A 384 12.81 14.69 9.59
CA ALA A 384 13.39 15.40 8.45
C ALA A 384 14.09 14.46 7.46
N ASP A 385 14.84 13.47 7.96
CA ASP A 385 15.53 12.50 7.12
C ASP A 385 14.55 11.52 6.46
N ARG A 386 13.58 10.99 7.22
CA ARG A 386 12.51 10.17 6.63
C ARG A 386 11.78 10.91 5.51
N TRP A 387 11.42 12.16 5.76
CA TRP A 387 10.66 12.95 4.81
C TRP A 387 11.48 13.22 3.54
N ARG A 388 12.77 13.55 3.68
CA ARG A 388 13.68 13.69 2.53
C ARG A 388 13.75 12.43 1.69
N TRP A 389 13.79 11.25 2.30
CA TRP A 389 13.77 9.99 1.55
C TRP A 389 12.43 9.79 0.79
N ILE A 390 11.31 10.09 1.45
CA ILE A 390 9.98 9.97 0.85
C ILE A 390 9.82 10.93 -0.34
N GLU A 391 10.24 12.18 -0.17
CA GLU A 391 10.11 13.23 -1.17
C GLU A 391 11.08 13.05 -2.35
N ALA A 392 12.33 12.70 -2.06
CA ALA A 392 13.38 12.60 -3.09
C ALA A 392 13.33 11.28 -3.89
N ASP A 393 12.83 10.19 -3.30
CA ASP A 393 12.84 8.86 -3.94
C ASP A 393 11.45 8.20 -3.99
N MET A 394 10.82 7.97 -2.85
CA MET A 394 9.64 7.08 -2.76
C MET A 394 8.44 7.61 -3.56
N LEU A 395 8.06 8.87 -3.37
CA LEU A 395 6.96 9.51 -4.10
C LEU A 395 7.26 9.66 -5.59
N PRO A 396 8.46 10.13 -6.02
CA PRO A 396 8.86 10.12 -7.42
C PRO A 396 8.83 8.72 -8.05
N ALA A 397 9.33 7.69 -7.38
CA ALA A 397 9.26 6.30 -7.85
C ALA A 397 7.81 5.86 -8.04
N TYR A 398 6.95 6.16 -7.06
CA TYR A 398 5.54 5.80 -7.12
C TYR A 398 4.79 6.54 -8.23
N ARG A 399 5.18 7.80 -8.50
CA ARG A 399 4.66 8.62 -9.60
C ARG A 399 5.05 8.09 -10.97
N ARG A 400 6.28 7.58 -11.13
CA ARG A 400 6.76 6.98 -12.40
C ARG A 400 5.98 5.73 -12.80
N LEU A 401 5.42 4.99 -11.85
CA LEU A 401 4.59 3.83 -12.16
C LEU A 401 3.38 4.23 -13.01
N THR A 402 3.04 3.43 -14.02
CA THR A 402 1.78 3.64 -14.75
C THR A 402 0.58 3.34 -13.84
N PRO A 403 -0.61 3.90 -14.11
CA PRO A 403 -1.81 3.57 -13.35
C PRO A 403 -2.10 2.06 -13.35
N GLN A 404 -1.85 1.37 -14.47
CA GLN A 404 -1.97 -0.08 -14.58
C GLN A 404 -0.97 -0.81 -13.67
N ARG A 405 0.29 -0.38 -13.65
CA ARG A 405 1.32 -0.97 -12.80
C ARG A 405 1.00 -0.79 -11.32
N ARG A 406 0.58 0.41 -10.89
CA ARG A 406 0.11 0.62 -9.50
C ARG A 406 -1.04 -0.31 -9.14
N ARG A 407 -2.05 -0.43 -10.02
CA ARG A 407 -3.19 -1.36 -9.85
C ARG A 407 -2.78 -2.83 -9.79
N GLN A 408 -1.72 -3.24 -10.49
CA GLN A 408 -1.18 -4.59 -10.44
C GLN A 408 -0.51 -4.86 -9.09
N LEU A 409 0.38 -3.95 -8.67
CA LEU A 409 1.11 -4.06 -7.40
C LEU A 409 0.18 -4.02 -6.19
N VAL A 410 -0.82 -3.12 -6.18
CA VAL A 410 -1.81 -3.02 -5.09
C VAL A 410 -2.64 -4.31 -4.92
N ARG A 411 -2.83 -5.08 -5.98
CA ARG A 411 -3.54 -6.38 -5.92
C ARG A 411 -2.69 -7.52 -5.39
N LEU A 412 -1.38 -7.35 -5.23
CA LEU A 412 -0.53 -8.42 -4.75
C LEU A 412 -0.89 -8.79 -3.30
N PRO A 413 -0.79 -10.09 -2.96
CA PRO A 413 -0.75 -10.53 -1.57
C PRO A 413 0.27 -9.71 -0.79
N LEU A 414 -0.05 -9.37 0.46
CA LEU A 414 0.86 -8.59 1.30
C LEU A 414 2.21 -9.29 1.48
N ALA A 415 2.19 -10.62 1.55
CA ALA A 415 3.39 -11.46 1.60
C ALA A 415 4.30 -11.28 0.37
N ASP A 416 3.73 -11.14 -0.82
CA ASP A 416 4.54 -10.95 -2.04
C ASP A 416 5.17 -9.56 -2.09
N LEU A 417 4.44 -8.54 -1.59
CA LEU A 417 5.02 -7.21 -1.40
C LEU A 417 6.16 -7.22 -0.39
N ALA A 418 6.01 -7.92 0.74
CA ALA A 418 7.05 -8.04 1.77
C ALA A 418 8.31 -8.73 1.23
N ASP A 419 8.12 -9.75 0.40
CA ASP A 419 9.19 -10.55 -0.18
C ASP A 419 9.76 -9.91 -1.48
N HIS A 420 9.30 -8.71 -1.87
CA HIS A 420 9.64 -8.02 -3.13
C HIS A 420 9.42 -8.90 -4.38
N ARG A 421 8.44 -9.81 -4.32
CA ARG A 421 8.03 -10.65 -5.46
C ARG A 421 7.08 -9.88 -6.37
N TYR A 422 7.64 -8.94 -7.12
CA TYR A 422 6.89 -8.18 -8.11
C TYR A 422 6.79 -8.95 -9.43
N PRO A 423 5.63 -8.93 -10.11
CA PRO A 423 5.55 -9.41 -11.48
C PRO A 423 6.45 -8.56 -12.39
N PRO A 424 6.93 -9.09 -13.53
CA PRO A 424 7.70 -8.31 -14.51
C PRO A 424 6.91 -7.06 -14.96
N GLU A 425 7.64 -6.04 -15.44
CA GLU A 425 7.08 -4.75 -15.87
C GLU A 425 6.34 -4.81 -17.20
#